data_AF-A0A644UZP5-F1
#
_entry.id   AF-A0A644UZP5-F1
#
_cell.length_a   1.000
_cell.length_b   1.000
_cell.length_c   1.000
_cell.angle_alpha   90.00
_cell.angle_beta   90.00
_cell.angle_gamma   90.00
#
_symmetry.space_group_name_H-M   'P 1'
#
loop_
_entity.id
_entity.type
_entity.pdbx_description
1 polymer ?
#
loop_
_entity_poly.entity_id
_entity_poly.type
_entity_poly.pdbx_seq_one_letter_code
_entity_poly.pdbx_strand_id
1 'polypeptide(L)'
;MTSSDNGYENVDSVIDDIRQEFLFGTVDDSDNKQFLTVTQLAEKYNVSYNTLRQKYSAPEKWREEREDIRKKIQEKVNDKKTDHEAEKIVQIDSAYENAFSKLRELTVKSIDSKVAIKVQSYELINFANTLITCYEGEKVAHGESLDQDNNSGWDALEKAFEEPPDSENEKC
;
A
#
# COMPACT_ATOMS: atom_id res chain seq x y z
N MET A 1 -18.01 36.39 -18.24
CA MET A 1 -16.69 36.00 -18.79
C MET A 1 -16.02 35.12 -17.77
N THR A 2 -15.51 33.98 -18.25
CA THR A 2 -15.25 32.72 -17.56
C THR A 2 -14.09 32.79 -16.56
N SER A 3 -14.38 32.52 -15.28
CA SER A 3 -13.39 32.00 -14.35
C SER A 3 -13.70 30.52 -14.14
N SER A 4 -13.14 29.70 -15.03
CA SER A 4 -13.06 28.25 -14.86
C SER A 4 -11.94 27.98 -13.86
N ASP A 5 -12.32 27.89 -12.59
CA ASP A 5 -11.48 27.41 -11.51
C ASP A 5 -11.41 25.87 -11.63
N ASN A 6 -10.63 25.39 -12.60
CA ASN A 6 -10.29 23.98 -12.69
C ASN A 6 -9.18 23.70 -11.68
N GLY A 7 -9.60 23.35 -10.46
CA GLY A 7 -8.76 22.69 -9.50
C GLY A 7 -8.19 21.43 -10.14
N TYR A 8 -6.89 21.44 -10.42
CA TYR A 8 -6.16 20.23 -10.75
C TYR A 8 -6.09 19.38 -9.47
N GLU A 9 -7.11 18.55 -9.26
CA GLU A 9 -6.92 17.35 -8.44
C GLU A 9 -5.71 16.62 -9.02
N ASN A 10 -4.74 16.33 -8.15
CA ASN A 10 -3.51 15.66 -8.53
C ASN A 10 -3.90 14.37 -9.28
N VAL A 11 -3.51 14.26 -10.56
CA VAL A 11 -3.92 13.15 -11.43
C VAL A 11 -3.62 11.80 -10.77
N ASP A 12 -2.55 11.72 -9.98
CA ASP A 12 -2.18 10.51 -9.25
C ASP A 12 -3.20 10.16 -8.14
N SER A 13 -3.82 11.16 -7.49
CA SER A 13 -4.89 10.95 -6.50
C SER A 13 -6.14 10.37 -7.14
N VAL A 14 -6.53 10.88 -8.32
CA VAL A 14 -7.71 10.39 -9.05
C VAL A 14 -7.50 8.95 -9.53
N ILE A 15 -6.28 8.60 -9.96
CA ILE A 15 -5.95 7.23 -10.36
C ILE A 15 -5.96 6.28 -9.16
N ASP A 16 -5.46 6.72 -8.01
CA ASP A 16 -5.53 5.94 -6.77
C ASP A 16 -6.99 5.67 -6.37
N ASP A 17 -7.87 6.67 -6.45
CA ASP A 17 -9.30 6.51 -6.18
C ASP A 17 -9.95 5.51 -7.16
N ILE A 18 -9.68 5.66 -8.46
CA ILE A 18 -10.14 4.71 -9.49
C ILE A 18 -9.67 3.29 -9.19
N ARG A 19 -8.42 3.14 -8.73
CA ARG A 19 -7.86 1.84 -8.37
C ARG A 19 -8.57 1.26 -7.15
N GLN A 20 -8.81 2.05 -6.11
CA GLN A 20 -9.53 1.60 -4.92
C GLN A 20 -10.95 1.13 -5.27
N GLU A 21 -11.69 1.93 -6.05
CA GLU A 21 -13.02 1.54 -6.53
C GLU A 21 -12.98 0.30 -7.43
N PHE A 22 -11.91 0.13 -8.22
CA PHE A 22 -11.71 -1.10 -8.97
C PHE A 22 -11.49 -2.27 -8.01
N LEU A 23 -10.58 -2.20 -7.06
CA LEU A 23 -10.22 -3.34 -6.22
C LEU A 23 -11.37 -3.74 -5.27
N PHE A 24 -11.98 -2.76 -4.61
CA PHE A 24 -12.96 -2.98 -3.56
C PHE A 24 -14.40 -2.81 -4.02
N GLY A 25 -14.65 -2.24 -5.20
CA GLY A 25 -16.00 -1.98 -5.69
C GLY A 25 -16.57 -0.66 -5.15
N THR A 26 -17.76 -0.32 -5.63
CA THR A 26 -18.48 0.92 -5.30
C THR A 26 -19.88 0.60 -4.84
N VAL A 27 -20.46 1.45 -4.01
CA VAL A 27 -21.87 1.33 -3.62
C VAL A 27 -22.70 2.17 -4.59
N ASP A 28 -23.75 1.58 -5.16
CA ASP A 28 -24.70 2.29 -6.01
C ASP A 28 -25.79 3.02 -5.20
N ASP A 29 -26.65 3.78 -5.88
CA ASP A 29 -27.75 4.53 -5.23
C ASP A 29 -28.78 3.63 -4.51
N SER A 30 -28.73 2.31 -4.76
CA SER A 30 -29.58 1.29 -4.14
C SER A 30 -28.88 0.54 -3.01
N ASP A 31 -27.74 1.06 -2.53
CA ASP A 31 -26.90 0.46 -1.49
C ASP A 31 -26.31 -0.90 -1.87
N ASN A 32 -26.27 -1.22 -3.18
CA ASN A 32 -25.68 -2.46 -3.67
C ASN A 32 -24.24 -2.24 -4.10
N LYS A 33 -23.40 -3.18 -3.68
CA LYS A 33 -22.00 -3.20 -4.07
C LYS A 33 -21.83 -3.68 -5.51
N GLN A 34 -21.22 -2.85 -6.34
CA GLN A 34 -20.92 -3.15 -7.74
C GLN A 34 -19.42 -3.06 -8.04
N PHE A 35 -18.94 -4.01 -8.82
CA PHE A 35 -17.55 -4.09 -9.26
C PHE A 35 -17.43 -3.59 -10.70
N LEU A 36 -17.19 -2.29 -10.85
CA LEU A 36 -17.06 -1.67 -12.16
C LEU A 36 -15.82 -2.19 -12.92
N THR A 37 -15.92 -2.16 -14.24
CA THR A 37 -14.79 -2.42 -15.16
C THR A 37 -13.93 -1.18 -15.34
N VAL A 38 -12.69 -1.35 -15.81
CA VAL A 38 -11.78 -0.24 -16.15
C VAL A 38 -12.43 0.75 -17.12
N THR A 39 -13.23 0.26 -18.07
CA THR A 39 -13.97 1.13 -19.01
C THR A 39 -15.01 1.98 -18.30
N GLN A 40 -15.83 1.36 -17.44
CA GLN A 40 -16.86 2.08 -16.69
C GLN A 40 -16.26 3.09 -15.70
N LEU A 41 -15.13 2.76 -15.06
CA LEU A 41 -14.42 3.69 -14.19
C LEU A 41 -13.79 4.84 -14.97
N ALA A 42 -13.23 4.58 -16.16
CA ALA A 42 -12.72 5.63 -17.03
C ALA A 42 -13.83 6.63 -17.40
N GLU A 43 -15.03 6.14 -17.71
CA GLU A 43 -16.21 6.98 -17.97
C GLU A 43 -16.65 7.75 -16.72
N LYS A 44 -16.77 7.07 -15.57
CA LYS A 44 -17.19 7.67 -14.29
C LYS A 44 -16.29 8.85 -13.88
N TYR A 45 -14.98 8.71 -14.03
CA TYR A 45 -14.00 9.73 -13.64
C TYR A 45 -13.59 10.67 -14.77
N ASN A 46 -14.22 10.55 -15.95
CA ASN A 46 -13.87 11.34 -17.13
C ASN A 46 -12.37 11.26 -17.51
N VAL A 47 -11.79 10.05 -17.39
CA VAL A 47 -10.41 9.74 -17.74
C VAL A 47 -10.37 8.95 -19.04
N SER A 48 -9.34 9.15 -19.86
CA SER A 48 -9.15 8.35 -21.07
C SER A 48 -8.93 6.87 -20.71
N TYR A 49 -9.81 5.99 -21.21
CA TYR A 49 -9.66 4.53 -21.06
C TYR A 49 -8.28 4.03 -21.51
N ASN A 50 -7.76 4.54 -22.62
CA ASN A 50 -6.44 4.14 -23.13
C ASN A 50 -5.34 4.53 -22.15
N THR A 51 -5.44 5.71 -21.54
CA THR A 51 -4.48 6.16 -20.52
C THR A 51 -4.58 5.28 -19.27
N LEU A 52 -5.79 5.09 -18.75
CA LEU A 52 -6.03 4.28 -17.56
C LEU A 52 -5.54 2.84 -17.74
N ARG A 53 -5.84 2.22 -18.89
CA ARG A 53 -5.44 0.84 -19.20
C ARG A 53 -3.94 0.71 -19.43
N GLN A 54 -3.36 1.54 -20.29
CA GLN A 54 -1.98 1.34 -20.76
C GLN A 54 -0.93 1.83 -19.77
N LYS A 55 -1.23 2.87 -18.99
CA LYS A 55 -0.26 3.43 -18.04
C LYS A 55 -0.38 2.86 -16.64
N TYR A 56 -1.58 2.49 -16.21
CA TYR A 56 -1.83 2.12 -14.82
C TYR A 56 -2.34 0.68 -14.71
N SER A 57 -3.57 0.41 -15.16
CA SER A 57 -4.24 -0.87 -14.86
C SER A 57 -3.54 -2.11 -15.41
N ALA A 58 -3.01 -2.08 -16.64
CA ALA A 58 -2.31 -3.23 -17.20
C ALA A 58 -0.88 -3.38 -16.66
N PRO A 59 -0.04 -2.33 -16.60
CA PRO A 59 1.30 -2.42 -16.00
C PRO A 59 1.29 -2.82 -14.53
N GLU A 60 0.36 -2.28 -13.74
CA GLU A 60 0.20 -2.57 -12.31
C GLU A 60 -0.69 -3.80 -12.06
N LYS A 61 -1.16 -4.45 -13.12
CA LYS A 61 -1.89 -5.72 -13.06
C LYS A 61 -3.09 -5.74 -12.12
N TRP A 62 -3.89 -4.68 -12.13
CA TRP A 62 -5.01 -4.54 -11.19
C TRP A 62 -5.98 -5.73 -11.18
N ARG A 63 -6.13 -6.45 -12.31
CA ARG A 63 -6.95 -7.65 -12.37
C ARG A 63 -6.42 -8.79 -11.51
N GLU A 64 -5.10 -9.03 -11.54
CA GLU A 64 -4.46 -10.05 -10.69
C GLU A 64 -4.61 -9.64 -9.23
N GLU A 65 -4.34 -8.37 -8.93
CA GLU A 65 -4.48 -7.82 -7.58
C GLU A 65 -5.91 -7.95 -7.03
N ARG A 66 -6.94 -7.67 -7.83
CA ARG A 66 -8.35 -7.83 -7.41
C ARG A 66 -8.66 -9.28 -7.03
N GLU A 67 -8.13 -10.25 -7.77
CA GLU A 67 -8.33 -11.67 -7.47
C GLU A 67 -7.61 -12.08 -6.18
N ASP A 68 -6.39 -11.58 -5.96
CA ASP A 68 -5.66 -11.79 -4.71
C ASP A 68 -6.39 -11.18 -3.51
N ILE A 69 -6.92 -9.95 -3.66
CA ILE A 69 -7.72 -9.28 -2.62
C ILE A 69 -8.98 -10.09 -2.31
N ARG A 70 -9.70 -10.56 -3.33
CA ARG A 70 -10.90 -11.40 -3.13
C ARG A 70 -10.57 -12.67 -2.35
N LYS A 71 -9.43 -13.28 -2.65
CA LYS A 71 -8.95 -14.45 -1.91
C LYS A 71 -8.64 -14.11 -0.45
N LYS A 72 -7.90 -13.02 -0.19
CA LYS A 72 -7.60 -12.54 1.18
C LYS A 72 -8.88 -12.25 1.97
N ILE A 73 -9.88 -11.60 1.35
CA ILE A 73 -11.19 -11.33 1.98
C ILE A 73 -11.86 -12.66 2.34
N GLN A 74 -11.91 -13.62 1.41
CA GLN A 74 -12.53 -14.91 1.66
C GLN A 74 -11.83 -15.69 2.78
N GLU A 75 -10.51 -15.60 2.89
CA GLU A 75 -9.73 -16.18 4.00
C GLU A 75 -10.16 -15.56 5.34
N LYS A 76 -10.28 -14.22 5.43
CA LYS A 76 -10.75 -13.53 6.65
C LYS A 76 -12.21 -13.87 6.99
N VAL A 77 -13.08 -14.04 6.00
CA VAL A 77 -14.46 -14.52 6.21
C VAL A 77 -14.47 -15.93 6.79
N ASN A 78 -13.63 -16.82 6.25
CA ASN A 78 -13.48 -18.18 6.78
C ASN A 78 -12.97 -18.19 8.23
N ASP A 79 -12.17 -17.18 8.62
CA ASP A 79 -11.71 -16.91 9.99
C ASP A 79 -12.79 -16.27 10.89
N LYS A 80 -14.07 -16.41 10.53
CA LYS A 80 -15.26 -15.98 11.29
C LYS A 80 -15.44 -14.47 11.39
N LYS A 81 -14.87 -13.69 10.47
CA LYS A 81 -15.22 -12.27 10.31
C LYS A 81 -16.45 -12.16 9.40
N THR A 82 -17.23 -11.10 9.57
CA THR A 82 -18.27 -10.75 8.57
C THR A 82 -17.62 -10.27 7.27
N ASP A 83 -18.31 -10.37 6.13
CA ASP A 83 -17.79 -9.89 4.83
C ASP A 83 -17.28 -8.43 4.90
N HIS A 84 -18.02 -7.57 5.61
CA HIS A 84 -17.67 -6.17 5.81
C HIS A 84 -16.41 -5.97 6.66
N GLU A 85 -16.28 -6.73 7.75
CA GLU A 85 -15.08 -6.67 8.60
C GLU A 85 -13.86 -7.24 7.89
N ALA A 86 -14.03 -8.37 7.19
CA ALA A 86 -13.00 -9.00 6.39
C ALA A 86 -12.47 -8.05 5.31
N GLU A 87 -13.37 -7.39 4.59
CA GLU A 87 -12.99 -6.39 3.59
C GLU A 87 -12.22 -5.21 4.19
N LYS A 88 -12.69 -4.65 5.31
CA LYS A 88 -11.99 -3.55 5.99
C LYS A 88 -10.58 -3.92 6.41
N ILE A 89 -10.40 -5.12 6.97
CA ILE A 89 -9.07 -5.63 7.33
C ILE A 89 -8.17 -5.70 6.09
N VAL A 90 -8.67 -6.22 4.97
CA VAL A 90 -7.88 -6.33 3.73
C VAL A 90 -7.58 -4.96 3.11
N GLN A 91 -8.50 -3.99 3.21
CA GLN A 91 -8.24 -2.60 2.79
C GLN A 91 -7.10 -1.97 3.61
N ILE A 92 -7.14 -2.15 4.92
CA ILE A 92 -6.09 -1.70 5.84
C ILE A 92 -4.76 -2.36 5.48
N ASP A 93 -4.73 -3.69 5.38
CA ASP A 93 -3.53 -4.44 5.01
C ASP A 93 -2.93 -3.92 3.69
N SER A 94 -3.76 -3.71 2.67
CA SER A 94 -3.33 -3.18 1.37
C SER A 94 -2.74 -1.76 1.47
N ALA A 95 -3.33 -0.89 2.29
CA ALA A 95 -2.82 0.46 2.52
C ALA A 95 -1.44 0.45 3.19
N TYR A 96 -1.25 -0.39 4.20
CA TYR A 96 0.06 -0.54 4.87
C TYR A 96 1.09 -1.22 3.97
N GLU A 97 0.74 -2.25 3.21
CA GLU A 97 1.61 -2.88 2.20
C GLU A 97 2.15 -1.84 1.20
N ASN A 98 1.29 -0.93 0.74
CA ASN A 98 1.67 0.17 -0.14
C ASN A 98 2.60 1.19 0.57
N ALA A 99 2.25 1.59 1.80
CA ALA A 99 3.07 2.52 2.59
C ALA A 99 4.48 1.96 2.86
N PHE A 100 4.59 0.69 3.27
CA PHE A 100 5.87 0.00 3.45
C PHE A 100 6.65 -0.12 2.14
N SER A 101 5.98 -0.39 1.02
CA SER A 101 6.63 -0.44 -0.30
C SER A 101 7.24 0.91 -0.70
N LYS A 102 6.50 2.01 -0.49
CA LYS A 102 6.98 3.39 -0.72
C LYS A 102 8.17 3.72 0.18
N LEU A 103 8.11 3.35 1.46
CA LEU A 103 9.21 3.54 2.41
C LEU A 103 10.45 2.75 1.97
N ARG A 104 10.30 1.49 1.56
CA ARG A 104 11.40 0.68 1.02
C ARG A 104 12.03 1.32 -0.21
N GLU A 105 11.23 1.80 -1.15
CA GLU A 105 11.74 2.47 -2.36
C GLU A 105 12.52 3.74 -2.01
N LEU A 106 12.03 4.53 -1.06
CA LEU A 106 12.72 5.72 -0.57
C LEU A 106 14.06 5.35 0.09
N THR A 107 14.08 4.32 0.93
CA THR A 107 15.30 3.82 1.58
C THR A 107 16.32 3.35 0.56
N VAL A 108 15.93 2.51 -0.40
CA VAL A 108 16.82 2.04 -1.48
C VAL A 108 17.38 3.21 -2.29
N LYS A 109 16.52 4.17 -2.68
CA LYS A 109 16.97 5.37 -3.37
C LYS A 109 17.97 6.18 -2.55
N SER A 110 17.78 6.30 -1.24
CA SER A 110 18.70 7.04 -0.36
C SER A 110 20.09 6.42 -0.25
N ILE A 111 20.18 5.11 -0.44
CA ILE A 111 21.45 4.35 -0.47
C ILE A 111 22.12 4.49 -1.84
N ASP A 112 21.37 4.32 -2.92
CA ASP A 112 21.89 4.30 -4.30
C ASP A 112 22.22 5.69 -4.85
N SER A 113 21.63 6.75 -4.29
CA SER A 113 21.77 8.09 -4.83
C SER A 113 23.11 8.73 -4.47
N LYS A 114 23.95 8.97 -5.50
CA LYS A 114 25.00 10.02 -5.48
C LYS A 114 24.45 11.46 -5.35
N VAL A 115 23.14 11.60 -5.23
CA VAL A 115 22.40 12.86 -5.07
C VAL A 115 21.86 12.86 -3.65
N ALA A 116 22.13 13.91 -2.87
CA ALA A 116 21.62 14.03 -1.51
C ALA A 116 20.09 13.99 -1.49
N ILE A 117 19.50 12.84 -1.17
CA ILE A 117 18.11 12.77 -0.74
C ILE A 117 18.07 13.47 0.62
N LYS A 118 17.15 14.43 0.76
CA LYS A 118 16.96 15.26 1.97
C LYS A 118 16.40 14.49 3.17
N VAL A 119 16.42 13.15 3.15
CA VAL A 119 15.84 12.32 4.21
C VAL A 119 16.99 11.65 4.95
N GLN A 120 17.09 11.94 6.24
CA GLN A 120 18.12 11.38 7.11
C GLN A 120 17.73 9.97 7.56
N SER A 121 18.72 9.12 7.86
CA SER A 121 18.48 7.74 8.28
C SER A 121 17.53 7.63 9.48
N TYR A 122 17.61 8.57 10.45
CA TYR A 122 16.71 8.57 11.61
C TYR A 122 15.26 8.87 11.23
N GLU A 123 15.01 9.64 10.16
CA GLU A 123 13.66 9.95 9.70
C GLU A 123 13.02 8.72 9.08
N LEU A 124 13.78 7.93 8.31
CA LEU A 124 13.33 6.64 7.77
C LEU A 124 12.95 5.65 8.89
N ILE A 125 13.79 5.56 9.93
CA ILE A 125 13.50 4.72 11.10
C ILE A 125 12.22 5.20 11.80
N ASN A 126 12.05 6.50 12.01
CA ASN A 126 10.84 7.05 12.63
C ASN A 126 9.59 6.76 11.79
N PHE A 127 9.66 6.86 10.46
CA PHE A 127 8.55 6.50 9.58
C PHE A 127 8.24 5.00 9.66
N ALA A 128 9.25 4.13 9.66
CA ALA A 128 9.06 2.68 9.81
C ALA A 128 8.35 2.35 11.13
N ASN A 129 8.86 2.88 12.25
CA ASN A 129 8.33 2.64 13.59
C ASN A 129 6.90 3.15 13.73
N THR A 130 6.61 4.33 13.16
CA THR A 130 5.26 4.90 13.17
C THR A 130 4.29 4.02 12.38
N LEU A 131 4.66 3.59 11.17
CA LEU A 131 3.82 2.72 10.34
C LEU A 131 3.54 1.39 11.04
N ILE A 132 4.54 0.77 11.67
CA ILE A 132 4.36 -0.48 12.42
C ILE A 132 3.42 -0.27 13.60
N THR A 133 3.65 0.77 14.40
CA THR A 133 2.82 1.06 15.58
C THR A 133 1.36 1.29 15.20
N CYS A 134 1.11 2.05 14.12
CA CYS A 134 -0.24 2.29 13.63
C CYS A 134 -0.89 1.00 13.10
N TYR A 135 -0.15 0.19 12.33
CA TYR A 135 -0.64 -1.08 11.80
C TYR A 135 -1.01 -2.07 12.90
N GLU A 136 -0.16 -2.25 13.90
CA GLU A 136 -0.43 -3.10 15.05
C GLU A 136 -1.64 -2.60 15.85
N GLY A 137 -1.76 -1.29 16.04
CA GLY A 137 -2.92 -0.66 16.67
C GLY A 137 -4.23 -0.97 15.93
N GLU A 138 -4.22 -0.90 14.59
CA GLU A 138 -5.39 -1.22 13.77
C GLU A 138 -5.73 -2.72 13.81
N LYS A 139 -4.74 -3.61 13.74
CA LYS A 139 -4.95 -5.06 13.92
C LYS A 139 -5.65 -5.39 15.22
N VAL A 140 -5.18 -4.80 16.33
CA VAL A 140 -5.78 -4.97 17.66
C VAL A 140 -7.22 -4.43 17.67
N ALA A 141 -7.45 -3.25 17.08
CA ALA A 141 -8.78 -2.65 17.01
C ALA A 141 -9.78 -3.52 16.21
N HIS A 142 -9.30 -4.28 15.22
CA HIS A 142 -10.08 -5.22 14.44
C HIS A 142 -10.14 -6.64 15.02
N GLY A 143 -9.61 -6.84 16.23
CA GLY A 143 -9.64 -8.10 16.96
C GLY A 143 -8.82 -9.20 16.27
N GLU A 144 -7.71 -8.83 15.64
CA GLU A 144 -6.67 -9.76 15.21
C GLU A 144 -5.66 -9.94 16.35
N SER A 145 -5.13 -11.16 16.52
CA SER A 145 -4.04 -11.38 17.47
C SER A 145 -2.76 -10.76 16.91
N LEU A 146 -2.06 -9.99 17.74
CA LEU A 146 -0.65 -9.76 17.54
C LEU A 146 0.04 -11.04 17.98
N ASP A 147 0.42 -11.91 17.04
CA ASP A 147 1.28 -13.04 17.36
C ASP A 147 2.59 -12.49 17.92
N GLN A 148 2.75 -12.54 19.25
CA GLN A 148 3.88 -11.97 19.99
C GLN A 148 5.23 -12.64 19.70
N ASP A 149 5.29 -13.64 18.82
CA ASP A 149 6.51 -14.42 18.54
C ASP A 149 7.34 -13.91 17.34
N ASN A 150 6.93 -12.85 16.63
CA ASN A 150 7.64 -12.35 15.45
C ASN A 150 8.55 -11.13 15.72
N ASN A 151 9.31 -11.18 16.81
CA ASN A 151 10.52 -10.34 16.92
C ASN A 151 11.59 -10.72 15.87
N SER A 152 11.37 -11.81 15.12
CA SER A 152 12.28 -12.35 14.11
C SER A 152 12.64 -11.40 12.97
N GLY A 153 11.75 -10.47 12.59
CA GLY A 153 12.00 -9.52 11.50
C GLY A 153 12.97 -8.40 11.90
N TRP A 154 12.78 -7.84 13.09
CA TRP A 154 13.65 -6.79 13.64
C TRP A 154 14.96 -7.37 14.16
N ASP A 155 14.94 -8.52 14.85
CA ASP A 155 16.16 -9.21 15.29
C ASP A 155 17.06 -9.59 14.10
N ALA A 156 16.47 -9.97 12.95
CA ALA A 156 17.22 -10.26 11.73
C ALA A 156 17.79 -9.01 11.05
N LEU A 157 17.06 -7.89 11.10
CA LEU A 157 17.52 -6.59 10.58
C LEU A 157 18.60 -5.97 11.47
N GLU A 158 18.40 -5.96 12.78
CA GLU A 158 19.35 -5.48 13.80
C GLU A 158 20.67 -6.26 13.70
N LYS A 159 20.59 -7.59 13.61
CA LYS A 159 21.77 -8.45 13.39
C LYS A 159 22.48 -8.21 12.06
N ALA A 160 21.74 -7.85 11.00
CA ALA A 160 22.32 -7.50 9.69
C ALA A 160 22.99 -6.11 9.68
N PHE A 161 22.64 -5.23 10.62
CA PHE A 161 23.26 -3.91 10.81
C PHE A 161 24.35 -3.89 11.90
N GLU A 162 24.39 -4.90 12.78
CA GLU A 162 25.44 -5.08 13.78
C GLU A 162 26.74 -5.71 13.24
N GLU A 163 26.72 -6.35 12.07
CA GLU A 163 27.95 -6.86 11.44
C GLU A 163 28.66 -5.73 10.66
N PRO A 164 29.79 -5.16 11.14
CA PRO A 164 30.63 -4.35 10.29
C PRO A 164 31.26 -5.22 9.19
N PRO A 165 31.60 -4.65 8.02
CA PRO A 165 32.56 -5.32 7.15
C PRO A 165 33.87 -5.36 7.93
N ASP A 166 34.31 -6.55 8.34
CA ASP A 166 35.72 -6.79 8.62
C ASP A 166 36.49 -6.63 7.30
N SER A 167 36.72 -5.38 6.91
CA SER A 167 37.91 -5.01 6.17
C SER A 167 39.08 -5.26 7.11
N GLU A 168 39.72 -6.40 6.90
CA GLU A 168 41.13 -6.68 7.12
C GLU A 168 41.92 -5.56 7.81
N ASN A 169 42.52 -5.86 8.96
CA ASN A 169 43.96 -5.67 9.20
C ASN A 169 44.34 -6.08 10.64
N GLU A 170 45.22 -7.08 10.76
CA GLU A 170 46.60 -6.93 11.30
C GLU A 170 47.16 -8.24 11.88
N LYS A 171 48.16 -8.77 11.17
CA LYS A 171 49.40 -9.38 11.71
C LYS A 171 49.29 -10.66 12.55
N CYS A 172 49.61 -11.80 11.92
CA CYS A 172 50.84 -12.57 12.17
C CYS A 172 51.14 -13.48 10.98
#